data_AF-A0A3S3RA84-F1
#
_entry.id   AF-A0A3S3RA84-F1
#
_cell.length_a   1.000
_cell.length_b   1.000
_cell.length_c   1.000
_cell.angle_alpha   90.00
_cell.angle_beta   90.00
_cell.angle_gamma   90.00
#
_symmetry.space_group_name_H-M   'P 1'
#
loop_
_entity.id
_entity.type
_entity.pdbx_description
1 polymer ?
#
loop_
_entity_poly.entity_id
_entity_poly.type
_entity_poly.pdbx_seq_one_letter_code
_entity_poly.pdbx_strand_id
1 'polypeptide(L)'
;MMESAVYNRRGLIKLMLRLPALRGQLQILTASDAELLNLCGAYEEASATLEKLRARPTEFLQPQIDEYQTLCEEIENEILSICYQRSRAQKS
;
A
#
# COMPACT_ATOMS: atom_id res chain seq x y z
N MET A 1 2.26 3.60 20.62
CA MET A 1 2.69 2.98 19.34
C MET A 1 1.78 1.82 18.90
N MET A 2 0.45 1.95 19.00
CA MET A 2 -0.49 0.87 18.59
C MET A 2 -1.26 1.21 17.30
N GLU A 3 -1.35 2.49 16.93
CA GLU A 3 -2.04 2.93 15.71
C GLU A 3 -1.34 2.48 14.44
N SER A 4 -0.01 2.63 14.31
CA SER A 4 0.67 2.30 13.04
C SER A 4 0.54 0.81 12.69
N ALA A 5 0.58 -0.10 13.67
CA ALA A 5 0.41 -1.53 13.42
C ALA A 5 -0.97 -1.88 12.85
N VAL A 6 -2.02 -1.13 13.23
CA VAL A 6 -3.38 -1.30 12.70
C VAL A 6 -3.46 -0.77 11.27
N TYR A 7 -2.90 0.40 10.98
CA TYR A 7 -2.83 0.95 9.62
C TYR A 7 -2.03 0.04 8.68
N ASN A 8 -0.87 -0.46 9.14
CA ASN A 8 -0.04 -1.40 8.39
C ASN A 8 -0.80 -2.67 8.00
N ARG A 9 -1.54 -3.28 8.94
CA ARG A 9 -2.34 -4.48 8.66
C ARG A 9 -3.51 -4.22 7.73
N ARG A 10 -4.19 -3.08 7.87
CA ARG A 10 -5.30 -2.70 6.98
C ARG A 10 -4.83 -2.50 5.55
N GLY A 11 -3.72 -1.78 5.39
CA GLY A 11 -3.11 -1.56 4.09
C GLY A 11 -2.64 -2.85 3.43
N LEU A 12 -2.07 -3.78 4.20
CA LEU A 12 -1.73 -5.12 3.71
C LEU A 12 -2.97 -5.84 3.16
N ILE A 13 -4.08 -5.82 3.90
CA ILE A 13 -5.34 -6.44 3.44
C ILE A 13 -5.85 -5.77 2.16
N LYS A 14 -5.87 -4.43 2.10
CA LYS A 14 -6.27 -3.70 0.88
C LYS A 14 -5.39 -4.06 -0.31
N LEU A 15 -4.06 -4.11 -0.13
CA LEU A 15 -3.12 -4.48 -1.18
C LEU A 15 -3.29 -5.94 -1.62
N MET A 16 -3.55 -6.87 -0.71
CA MET A 16 -3.81 -8.27 -1.05
C MET A 16 -5.10 -8.45 -1.88
N LEU A 17 -6.09 -7.56 -1.71
CA LEU A 17 -7.30 -7.53 -2.52
C LEU A 17 -7.05 -6.89 -3.89
N ARG A 18 -6.21 -5.85 -3.94
CA ARG A 18 -5.84 -5.14 -5.18
C ARG A 18 -4.88 -5.94 -6.06
N LEU A 19 -3.96 -6.67 -5.44
CA LEU A 19 -2.87 -7.44 -6.06
C LEU A 19 -2.96 -8.93 -5.68
N PRO A 20 -4.02 -9.66 -6.09
CA PRO A 20 -4.24 -11.03 -5.65
C PRO A 20 -3.11 -11.99 -6.05
N ALA A 21 -2.44 -11.73 -7.18
CA ALA A 21 -1.30 -12.52 -7.64
C ALA A 21 -0.10 -12.49 -6.69
N LEU A 22 0.03 -11.44 -5.87
CA LEU A 22 1.13 -11.26 -4.91
C LEU A 22 0.70 -11.54 -3.48
N ARG A 23 -0.55 -11.95 -3.24
CA ARG A 23 -1.12 -12.17 -1.92
C ARG A 23 -0.23 -13.04 -1.02
N GLY A 24 0.23 -14.18 -1.53
CA GLY A 24 1.09 -15.09 -0.78
C GLY A 24 2.46 -14.50 -0.46
N GLN A 25 3.04 -13.78 -1.42
CA GLN A 25 4.35 -13.13 -1.24
C GLN A 25 4.27 -11.98 -0.23
N LEU A 26 3.24 -11.13 -0.32
CA LEU A 26 3.01 -10.04 0.61
C LEU A 26 2.85 -10.55 2.05
N GLN A 27 2.09 -11.62 2.27
CA GLN A 27 1.95 -12.22 3.61
C GLN A 27 3.28 -12.72 4.17
N ILE A 28 4.10 -13.39 3.36
CA ILE A 28 5.38 -13.94 3.80
C ILE A 28 6.38 -12.81 4.08
N LEU A 29 6.52 -11.87 3.13
CA LEU A 29 7.53 -10.82 3.21
C LEU A 29 7.23 -9.84 4.34
N THR A 30 5.97 -9.41 4.52
CA THR A 30 5.60 -8.48 5.60
C THR A 30 5.74 -9.07 7.00
N ALA A 31 5.81 -10.41 7.15
CA ALA A 31 6.09 -11.04 8.43
C ALA A 31 7.56 -10.88 8.87
N SER A 32 8.48 -10.74 7.92
CA SER A 32 9.92 -10.61 8.16
C SER A 32 10.50 -9.24 7.83
N ASP A 33 9.77 -8.42 7.08
CA ASP A 33 10.22 -7.13 6.55
C ASP A 33 9.33 -5.99 7.07
N ALA A 34 9.86 -5.28 8.07
CA ALA A 34 9.17 -4.16 8.69
C ALA A 34 9.04 -2.93 7.76
N GLU A 35 9.96 -2.76 6.81
CA GLU A 35 9.91 -1.67 5.82
C GLU A 35 8.72 -1.89 4.88
N LEU A 36 8.57 -3.11 4.36
CA LEU A 36 7.43 -3.48 3.53
C LEU A 36 6.09 -3.35 4.28
N LEU A 37 6.08 -3.74 5.56
CA LEU A 37 4.89 -3.60 6.40
C LEU A 37 4.53 -2.12 6.67
N ASN A 38 5.53 -1.23 6.80
CA ASN A 38 5.31 0.19 6.95
C ASN A 38 4.80 0.84 5.65
N LEU A 39 5.30 0.42 4.48
CA LEU A 39 4.78 0.85 3.18
C LEU A 39 3.31 0.48 3.01
N CYS A 40 2.90 -0.71 3.50
CA CYS A 40 1.49 -1.06 3.56
C CYS A 40 0.68 -0.06 4.40
N GLY A 41 1.23 0.41 5.52
CA GLY A 41 0.59 1.45 6.35
C GLY A 41 0.45 2.79 5.65
N ALA A 42 1.51 3.24 4.97
CA ALA A 42 1.47 4.46 4.17
C ALA A 42 0.43 4.37 3.06
N TYR A 43 0.30 3.21 2.42
CA TYR A 43 -0.75 2.95 1.45
C TYR A 43 -2.17 3.01 2.06
N GLU A 44 -2.38 2.48 3.26
CA GLU A 44 -3.68 2.64 3.97
C GLU A 44 -4.00 4.11 4.20
N GLU A 45 -3.03 4.90 4.66
CA GLU A 45 -3.22 6.32 4.95
C GLU A 45 -3.55 7.13 3.70
N ALA A 46 -2.79 6.93 2.61
CA ALA A 46 -3.02 7.57 1.33
C ALA A 46 -4.38 7.16 0.74
N SER A 47 -4.68 5.85 0.73
CA SER A 47 -5.93 5.34 0.18
C SER A 47 -7.16 5.77 0.99
N ALA A 48 -7.07 5.79 2.33
CA ALA A 48 -8.15 6.26 3.18
C ALA A 48 -8.43 7.76 2.99
N THR A 49 -7.39 8.56 2.70
CA THR A 49 -7.55 9.98 2.38
C THR A 49 -8.18 10.16 1.01
N LEU A 50 -7.74 9.41 0.01
CA LEU A 50 -8.34 9.38 -1.32
C LEU A 50 -9.83 8.98 -1.29
N GLU A 51 -10.17 7.97 -0.50
CA GLU A 51 -11.56 7.53 -0.29
C GLU A 51 -12.43 8.65 0.30
N LYS A 52 -11.91 9.41 1.27
CA LYS A 52 -12.61 10.57 1.85
C LYS A 52 -12.80 11.70 0.84
N LEU A 53 -11.78 12.01 0.04
CA LEU A 53 -11.85 13.02 -1.01
C LEU A 53 -12.89 12.63 -2.09
N ARG A 54 -12.91 11.35 -2.48
CA ARG A 54 -13.89 10.80 -3.44
C ARG A 54 -15.32 10.74 -2.91
N ALA A 55 -15.51 10.62 -1.59
CA ALA A 55 -16.84 10.56 -0.99
C ALA A 55 -17.56 11.92 -0.95
N ARG A 56 -16.84 13.03 -1.10
CA ARG A 56 -17.41 14.39 -1.21
C ARG A 56 -16.78 15.15 -2.37
N PRO A 57 -17.02 14.72 -3.61
CA PRO A 57 -16.35 15.29 -4.76
C PRO A 57 -16.90 16.70 -5.01
N THR A 58 -16.00 17.67 -4.96
CA THR A 58 -16.20 19.02 -5.47
C THR A 58 -15.16 19.25 -6.56
N GLU A 59 -15.46 20.03 -7.59
CA GLU A 59 -14.55 20.31 -8.72
C GLU A 59 -13.16 20.82 -8.25
N PHE A 60 -13.12 21.53 -7.11
CA PHE A 60 -11.89 22.02 -6.48
C PHE A 60 -11.01 20.93 -5.85
N LEU A 61 -11.54 19.73 -5.61
CA LEU A 61 -10.81 18.61 -5.01
C LEU A 61 -10.21 17.68 -6.07
N GLN A 62 -10.55 17.85 -7.36
CA GLN A 62 -10.04 16.98 -8.43
C GLN A 62 -8.50 16.93 -8.47
N PRO A 63 -7.75 18.05 -8.35
CA PRO A 63 -6.29 17.99 -8.35
C PRO A 63 -5.72 17.19 -7.16
N GLN A 64 -6.35 17.28 -5.99
CA GLN A 64 -5.93 16.52 -4.80
C GLN A 64 -6.27 15.04 -4.95
N ILE A 65 -7.40 14.71 -5.56
CA ILE A 65 -7.76 13.31 -5.86
C ILE A 65 -6.71 12.70 -6.79
N ASP A 66 -6.29 13.42 -7.84
CA ASP A 66 -5.29 12.94 -8.80
C ASP A 66 -3.91 12.78 -8.15
N GLU A 67 -3.52 13.70 -7.27
CA GLU A 67 -2.29 13.63 -6.47
C GLU A 67 -2.27 12.40 -5.56
N TYR A 68 -3.32 12.19 -4.76
CA TYR A 68 -3.42 11.04 -3.87
C TYR A 68 -3.55 9.71 -4.62
N GLN A 69 -4.17 9.72 -5.80
CA GLN A 69 -4.20 8.55 -6.66
C GLN A 69 -2.80 8.19 -7.18
N THR A 70 -2.05 9.19 -7.65
CA THR A 70 -0.65 9.02 -8.08
C THR A 70 0.20 8.48 -6.93
N LEU A 71 0.07 9.06 -5.73
CA LEU A 71 0.78 8.59 -4.54
C LEU A 71 0.46 7.12 -4.19
N CYS A 72 -0.80 6.70 -4.30
CA CYS A 72 -1.17 5.30 -4.09
C CYS A 72 -0.48 4.37 -5.11
N GLU A 73 -0.43 4.78 -6.38
CA GLU A 73 0.22 4.03 -7.45
C GLU A 73 1.75 3.97 -7.27
N GLU A 74 2.38 5.04 -6.80
CA GLU A 74 3.81 5.07 -6.47
C GLU A 74 4.15 4.09 -5.33
N ILE A 75 3.38 4.10 -4.24
CA ILE A 75 3.58 3.17 -3.12
C ILE A 75 3.37 1.73 -3.57
N GLU A 76 2.36 1.47 -4.41
CA GLU A 76 2.16 0.14 -5.00
C GLU A 76 3.36 -0.32 -5.82
N ASN A 77 3.88 0.54 -6.70
CA ASN A 77 5.04 0.22 -7.53
C ASN A 77 6.31 -0.06 -6.69
N GLU A 78 6.51 0.68 -5.60
CA GLU A 78 7.61 0.43 -4.67
C GLU A 78 7.47 -0.95 -3.99
N ILE A 79 6.27 -1.28 -3.51
CA ILE A 79 5.96 -2.59 -2.93
C ILE A 79 6.19 -3.71 -3.95
N LEU A 80 5.78 -3.52 -5.21
CA LEU A 80 6.03 -4.46 -6.31
C LEU A 80 7.52 -4.66 -6.54
N SER A 81 8.30 -3.57 -6.56
CA SER A 81 9.76 -3.61 -6.74
C SER A 81 10.43 -4.40 -5.62
N ILE A 82 10.05 -4.15 -4.36
CA ILE A 82 10.58 -4.89 -3.20
C ILE A 82 10.23 -6.38 -3.31
N CYS A 83 8.96 -6.70 -3.62
CA CYS A 83 8.55 -8.09 -3.80
C CYS A 83 9.37 -8.79 -4.88
N TYR A 84 9.59 -8.11 -6.01
CA TYR A 84 10.40 -8.63 -7.10
C TYR A 84 11.86 -8.86 -6.69
N GLN A 85 12.49 -7.88 -6.06
CA GLN A 85 13.88 -7.96 -5.60
C GLN A 85 14.09 -9.10 -4.58
N ARG A 86 13.20 -9.20 -3.59
CA ARG A 86 13.30 -10.22 -2.54
C ARG A 86 12.96 -11.63 -3.05
N SER A 87 12.08 -11.76 -4.05
CA SER A 87 11.83 -13.04 -4.71
C SER A 87 13.05 -13.59 -5.47
N ARG A 88 13.91 -12.70 -6.01
CA ARG A 88 15.16 -13.10 -6.67
C ARG A 88 16.25 -13.45 -5.67
N ALA A 89 16.31 -12.76 -4.53
CA ALA A 89 17.28 -13.05 -3.47
C ALA A 89 17.08 -14.43 -2.81
N GLN A 90 15.85 -14.98 -2.80
CA GLN A 90 15.58 -16.33 -2.27
C GLN A 90 16.00 -17.49 -3.20
N LYS A 91 16.46 -17.19 -4.42
CA LYS A 91 16.90 -18.20 -5.42
C LYS A 91 18.42 -18.33 -5.55
N SER A 92 19.21 -17.67 -4.70
CA SER A 92 20.68 -17.75 -4.73
C SER A 92 21.26 -18.56 -3.59
#